data_AF-A0A4Q3HWX7-F1
#
_entry.id   AF-A0A4Q3HWX7-F1
#
_cell.length_a   1.000
_cell.length_b   1.000
_cell.length_c   1.000
_cell.angle_alpha   90.00
_cell.angle_beta   90.00
_cell.angle_gamma   90.00
#
_symmetry.space_group_name_H-M   'P 1'
#
loop_
_entity.id
_entity.type
_entity.pdbx_description
1 polymer ?
#
loop_
_entity_poly.entity_id
_entity_poly.type
_entity_poly.pdbx_seq_one_letter_code
_entity_poly.pdbx_strand_id
1 'polypeptide(L)' 'MNTRPQFASSTPLSKLPPQIYYVHPLMLKGLQDWRQVFAHAKDLGFDTVLSAPLFARGADTSIFVSGDLDRLDPALG' A
#
# COMPACT_ATOMS: atom_id res chain seq x y z
N MET A 1 19.33 -15.80 0.01
CA MET A 1 17.95 -16.32 0.02
C MET A 1 17.44 -16.24 1.45
N ASN A 2 16.56 -15.29 1.76
CA ASN A 2 15.94 -15.21 3.08
C ASN A 2 14.75 -16.16 3.10
N THR A 3 14.95 -17.38 3.58
CA THR A 3 13.89 -18.36 3.76
C THR A 3 13.01 -17.93 4.93
N ARG A 4 11.75 -17.58 4.63
CA ARG A 4 10.73 -17.25 5.64
C ARG A 4 10.53 -18.46 6.55
N PRO A 5 10.56 -18.29 7.89
CA PRO A 5 10.16 -19.37 8.79
C PRO A 5 8.71 -19.75 8.50
N GLN A 6 8.48 -20.99 8.08
CA GLN A 6 7.13 -21.54 7.96
C GLN A 6 6.66 -21.93 9.36
N PHE A 7 6.00 -21.00 10.05
CA PHE A 7 5.25 -21.37 11.24
C PHE A 7 4.01 -22.12 10.77
N ALA A 8 4.02 -23.45 10.92
CA ALA A 8 2.81 -24.24 10.87
C ALA A 8 1.93 -23.81 12.05
N SER A 9 1.02 -22.87 11.83
CA SER A 9 0.12 -22.40 12.88
C SER A 9 -1.26 -22.10 12.33
N SER A 10 -2.25 -22.79 12.88
CA SER A 10 -3.70 -22.55 12.72
C SER A 10 -4.15 -21.19 13.27
N THR A 11 -3.25 -20.24 13.40
CA THR A 11 -3.53 -18.90 13.89
C THR A 11 -4.23 -18.13 12.77
N PRO A 12 -5.45 -17.63 12.98
CA PRO A 12 -6.12 -16.80 11.98
C PRO A 12 -5.23 -15.62 11.60
N LEU A 13 -5.17 -15.26 10.32
CA LEU A 13 -4.41 -14.09 9.85
C LEU A 13 -4.78 -12.81 10.62
N SER A 14 -6.02 -12.70 11.10
CA SER A 14 -6.48 -11.60 11.97
C SER A 14 -5.81 -11.51 13.35
N LYS A 15 -5.08 -12.56 13.78
CA LYS A 15 -4.30 -12.58 15.03
C LYS A 15 -2.80 -12.40 14.81
N LEU A 16 -2.34 -12.36 13.56
CA LEU A 16 -0.95 -12.05 13.24
C LEU A 16 -0.80 -10.53 13.05
N PRO A 17 0.38 -9.95 13.37
CA PRO A 17 0.65 -8.57 12.98
C PRO A 17 0.60 -8.44 11.46
N PRO A 18 0.03 -7.34 10.92
CA PRO A 18 -0.13 -7.15 9.49
C PRO A 18 1.22 -7.25 8.78
N GLN A 19 1.25 -8.01 7.69
CA GLN A 19 2.42 -8.12 6.83
C GLN A 19 2.27 -7.03 5.77
N ILE A 20 2.96 -5.92 5.99
CA ILE A 20 2.79 -4.69 5.22
C ILE A 20 3.70 -4.65 3.99
N TYR A 21 3.10 -4.53 2.81
CA TYR A 21 3.76 -4.15 1.57
C TYR A 21 3.54 -2.65 1.32
N TYR A 22 4.60 -1.85 1.45
CA TYR A 22 4.51 -0.41 1.24
C TYR A 22 4.67 -0.05 -0.24
N VAL A 23 3.78 0.80 -0.77
CA VAL A 23 3.86 1.32 -2.13
C VAL A 23 3.80 2.84 -2.15
N HIS A 24 4.62 3.46 -3.00
CA HIS A 24 4.53 4.89 -3.27
C HIS A 24 3.41 5.15 -4.29
N PRO A 25 2.30 5.81 -3.92
CA PRO A 25 1.09 5.83 -4.76
C PRO A 25 1.29 6.58 -6.09
N LEU A 26 2.20 7.57 -6.17
CA LEU A 26 2.52 8.25 -7.43
C LEU A 26 3.18 7.36 -8.49
N MET A 27 3.56 6.12 -8.14
CA MET A 27 4.03 5.13 -9.10
C MET A 27 2.87 4.42 -9.81
N LEU A 28 1.63 4.60 -9.34
CA LEU A 28 0.44 3.88 -9.81
C LEU A 28 -0.46 4.85 -10.59
N LYS A 29 -0.80 4.46 -11.83
CA LYS A 29 -1.65 5.23 -12.73
C LYS A 29 -3.04 4.62 -12.80
N GLY A 30 -3.87 5.00 -11.83
CA GLY A 30 -5.26 4.56 -11.75
C GLY A 30 -5.43 3.12 -11.27
N LEU A 31 -6.67 2.62 -11.34
CA LEU A 31 -7.11 1.39 -10.65
C LEU A 31 -6.46 0.08 -11.15
N GLN A 32 -5.94 0.04 -12.37
CA GLN A 32 -5.30 -1.18 -12.89
C GLN A 32 -3.99 -1.47 -12.17
N ASP A 33 -3.16 -0.45 -11.94
CA ASP A 33 -1.87 -0.60 -11.28
C ASP A 33 -2.06 -1.02 -9.81
N TRP A 34 -3.08 -0.49 -9.14
CA TRP A 34 -3.49 -0.95 -7.81
C TRP A 34 -3.82 -2.44 -7.77
N ARG A 35 -4.59 -2.95 -8.74
CA ARG A 35 -4.90 -4.39 -8.84
C ARG A 35 -3.65 -5.24 -8.99
N GLN A 36 -2.69 -4.78 -9.79
CA GLN A 36 -1.42 -5.49 -9.98
C GLN A 36 -0.59 -5.50 -8.69
N VAL A 37 -0.53 -4.37 -7.96
CA VAL A 37 0.14 -4.29 -6.66
C VAL A 37 -0.50 -5.24 -5.65
N PHE A 38 -1.83 -5.29 -5.56
CA PHE A 38 -2.51 -6.21 -4.65
C PHE A 38 -2.22 -7.68 -4.99
N ALA A 39 -2.24 -8.05 -6.27
CA ALA A 39 -1.88 -9.39 -6.71
C ALA A 39 -0.43 -9.73 -6.35
N HIS A 40 0.50 -8.83 -6.64
CA HIS A 40 1.93 -9.01 -6.35
C HIS A 40 2.23 -9.13 -4.85
N ALA A 41 1.63 -8.25 -4.03
CA ALA A 41 1.78 -8.31 -2.58
C ALA A 41 1.29 -9.64 -2.01
N LYS A 42 0.16 -10.14 -2.51
CA LYS A 42 -0.40 -11.45 -2.13
C LYS A 42 0.53 -12.60 -2.50
N ASP A 43 1.08 -12.59 -3.72
CA ASP A 43 2.02 -13.63 -4.18
C ASP A 43 3.31 -13.69 -3.33
N LEU A 44 3.74 -12.55 -2.79
CA LEU A 44 4.85 -12.46 -1.84
C LEU A 44 4.46 -12.83 -0.39
N GLY A 45 3.17 -13.04 -0.11
CA GLY A 45 2.64 -13.39 1.20
C GLY A 45 2.51 -12.21 2.17
N PHE A 46 2.32 -11.00 1.64
CA PHE A 46 1.82 -9.84 2.39
C PHE A 46 0.29 -9.84 2.37
N ASP A 47 -0.32 -9.37 3.45
CA ASP A 47 -1.78 -9.30 3.61
C ASP A 47 -2.32 -7.87 3.59
N THR A 48 -1.43 -6.89 3.73
CA THR A 48 -1.78 -5.48 3.88
C THR A 48 -0.93 -4.66 2.92
N VAL A 49 -1.57 -3.81 2.11
CA VAL A 49 -0.86 -2.78 1.34
C VAL A 49 -1.02 -1.45 2.05
N LEU A 50 0.11 -0.75 2.26
CA LEU A 50 0.15 0.58 2.84
C LEU A 50 0.70 1.57 1.80
N SER A 51 0.13 2.76 1.74
CA SER A 51 0.63 3.84 0.89
C SER A 51 0.80 5.14 1.67
N ALA A 52 1.50 6.10 1.07
CA ALA A 52 1.36 7.50 1.45
C ALA A 52 -0.09 7.98 1.24
N PRO A 53 -0.50 9.11 1.85
CA PRO A 53 -1.81 9.71 1.64
C PRO A 53 -2.14 9.88 0.15
N LEU A 54 -3.39 9.62 -0.20
CA LEU A 54 -3.91 9.80 -1.57
C LEU A 54 -4.54 11.18 -1.78
N PHE A 55 -4.70 11.94 -0.69
CA PHE A 55 -5.32 13.26 -0.70
C PHE A 55 -4.49 14.29 -1.46
N ALA A 56 -5.15 15.32 -1.98
CA ALA A 56 -4.49 16.43 -2.61
C ALA A 56 -3.49 17.08 -1.65
N ARG A 57 -2.23 17.15 -2.10
CA ARG A 57 -1.11 17.71 -1.34
C ARG A 57 -1.16 19.24 -1.32
N GLY A 58 -0.47 19.82 -0.34
CA GLY A 58 -0.12 21.25 -0.39
C GLY A 58 0.77 21.58 -1.60
N ALA A 59 0.73 22.84 -2.05
CA ALA A 59 1.59 23.30 -3.13
C ALA A 59 3.07 23.17 -2.72
N ASP A 60 3.88 22.54 -3.58
CA ASP A 60 5.32 22.32 -3.37
C ASP A 60 5.68 21.59 -2.06
N THR A 61 4.79 20.74 -1.56
CA THR A 61 5.02 19.96 -0.33
C THR A 61 5.24 18.47 -0.59
N SER A 62 5.69 17.77 0.45
CA SER A 62 5.81 16.32 0.49
C SER A 62 4.44 15.64 0.35
N ILE A 63 4.42 14.40 -0.15
CA ILE A 63 3.23 13.54 -0.22
C ILE A 63 2.57 13.24 1.13
N PHE A 64 3.28 13.50 2.23
CA PHE A 64 2.75 13.38 3.57
C PHE A 64 2.09 14.64 4.12
N VAL A 65 2.02 15.73 3.33
CA VAL A 65 1.41 17.01 3.73
C VAL A 65 0.15 17.24 2.90
N SER A 66 -0.99 16.80 3.42
CA SER A 66 -2.30 17.01 2.81
C SER A 66 -2.74 18.48 2.89
N GLY A 67 -3.21 19.02 1.77
CA GLY A 67 -3.80 20.35 1.67
C GLY A 67 -5.33 20.32 1.60
N ASP A 68 -5.91 19.26 1.01
CA ASP A 68 -7.35 19.06 0.90
C ASP A 68 -7.67 17.56 1.04
N LEU A 69 -8.42 17.19 2.08
CA LEU A 69 -8.78 15.80 2.40
C LEU A 69 -10.02 15.31 1.63
N ASP A 70 -10.75 16.20 0.96
CA ASP A 70 -11.93 15.86 0.16
C ASP A 70 -11.60 15.63 -1.33
N ARG A 71 -10.33 15.85 -1.72
CA ARG A 71 -9.85 15.68 -3.10
C ARG A 71 -8.74 14.66 -3.19
N LEU A 72 -8.76 13.89 -4.28
CA LEU A 72 -7.64 13.04 -4.68
C LEU A 72 -6.49 13.90 -5.21
N ASP A 73 -5.25 13.47 -4.97
CA ASP A 73 -4.09 14.10 -5.60
C ASP A 73 -4.21 14.04 -7.13
N PRO A 74 -4.12 15.19 -7.84
CA PRO A 74 -4.26 15.21 -9.30
C PRO A 74 -3.29 14.31 -10.05
N ALA A 75 -2.14 13.96 -9.45
CA ALA A 75 -1.19 13.04 -10.08
C ALA A 75 -1.65 11.57 -10.08
N LEU A 76 -2.73 11.24 -9.36
CA LEU A 76 -3.28 9.88 -9.24
C LEU A 76 -4.45 9.59 -10.21
N GLY A 77 -4.92 10.60 -10.96
CA GLY A 77 -5.94 10.46 -12.01
C GLY A 77 -7.29 11.08 -11.68
#